data_AF-A0A7S2A441-F1
#
_entry.id   AF-A0A7S2A441-F1
#
_cell.length_a   1.000
_cell.length_b   1.000
_cell.length_c   1.000
_cell.angle_alpha   90.00
_cell.angle_beta   90.00
_cell.angle_gamma   90.00
#
_symmetry.space_group_name_H-M   'P 1'
#
loop_
_entity.id
_entity.type
_entity.pdbx_description
1 polymer ?
#
loop_
_entity_poly.entity_id
_entity_poly.type
_entity_poly.pdbx_seq_one_letter_code
_entity_poly.pdbx_strand_id
1 'polypeptide(L)'
;FVPHSLHRRHLTNAAGVLGGRSDKPASDSDLGRLHCIPLVERNWSLEATSLSIVPSLFQMERIDFEDLCLDPYEASYQRGLEDGRSRGHQNGFCDGKAIGKIKALEIGIELGYIRGVSMVLGTMMQKTSTQSPDSDLSRRSSKITKHLKELILAIDSFPSVENAPSGVSKEQRSEALTENTDISGILQRIRAKFKLVTVQLKVPELSLSKVMEGAALNLATSGKQSDLNAPRNDDMPSIEDFSADKYAKMQRKNIFHDKDW
;
A
#
# COMPACT_ATOMS: atom_id res chain seq x y z
N PHE A 1 25.14 -28.42 -37.60
CA PHE A 1 23.85 -28.60 -38.32
C PHE A 1 23.11 -29.77 -37.69
N VAL A 2 22.26 -29.49 -36.70
CA VAL A 2 21.26 -30.40 -36.11
C VAL A 2 20.11 -29.50 -35.64
N PRO A 3 18.87 -29.64 -36.11
CA PRO A 3 17.77 -28.79 -35.67
C PRO A 3 17.00 -29.45 -34.52
N HIS A 4 16.91 -28.79 -33.38
CA HIS A 4 15.93 -29.14 -32.35
C HIS A 4 14.65 -28.34 -32.58
N SER A 5 13.66 -29.01 -33.16
CA SER A 5 12.25 -28.62 -33.14
C SER A 5 11.67 -28.95 -31.76
N LEU A 6 11.18 -27.95 -31.04
CA LEU A 6 10.38 -28.16 -29.84
C LEU A 6 8.99 -27.55 -30.01
N HIS A 7 8.03 -28.45 -29.82
CA HIS A 7 6.60 -28.30 -30.02
C HIS A 7 5.98 -27.21 -29.14
N ARG A 8 5.21 -26.36 -29.81
CA ARG A 8 4.24 -25.42 -29.27
C ARG A 8 3.05 -26.19 -28.69
N ARG A 9 2.89 -26.23 -27.36
CA ARG A 9 1.64 -26.68 -26.74
C ARG A 9 0.69 -25.49 -26.63
N HIS A 10 -0.41 -25.56 -27.36
CA HIS A 10 -1.59 -24.72 -27.18
C HIS A 10 -2.27 -25.12 -25.87
N LEU A 11 -2.40 -24.18 -24.93
CA LEU A 11 -3.37 -24.27 -23.84
C LEU A 11 -4.54 -23.37 -24.20
N THR A 12 -5.64 -24.00 -24.60
CA THR A 12 -6.97 -23.40 -24.71
C THR A 12 -7.56 -23.33 -23.31
N ASN A 13 -7.63 -22.13 -22.72
CA ASN A 13 -8.43 -21.93 -21.51
C ASN A 13 -9.88 -21.67 -21.90
N ALA A 14 -10.74 -22.57 -21.42
CA ALA A 14 -12.17 -22.56 -21.58
C ALA A 14 -12.80 -21.37 -20.85
N ALA A 15 -13.82 -20.83 -21.51
CA ALA A 15 -14.72 -19.81 -20.99
C ALA A 15 -15.49 -20.33 -19.76
N GLY A 16 -15.45 -19.55 -18.68
CA GLY A 16 -16.38 -19.63 -17.57
C GLY A 16 -17.16 -18.32 -17.51
N VAL A 17 -18.30 -18.29 -18.20
CA VAL A 17 -19.33 -17.25 -18.08
C VAL A 17 -20.03 -17.44 -16.73
N LEU A 18 -19.84 -16.51 -15.80
CA LEU A 18 -20.74 -16.33 -14.67
C LEU A 18 -21.27 -14.89 -14.74
N GLY A 19 -22.57 -14.80 -14.97
CA GLY A 19 -23.30 -13.54 -15.02
C GLY A 19 -23.74 -13.09 -13.63
N GLY A 20 -23.98 -11.77 -13.55
CA GLY A 20 -25.02 -11.17 -12.74
C GLY A 20 -24.70 -10.95 -11.26
N ARG A 21 -24.44 -9.70 -10.91
CA ARG A 21 -25.43 -8.81 -10.26
C ARG A 21 -24.82 -7.43 -10.09
N SER A 22 -25.52 -6.44 -10.62
CA SER A 22 -25.25 -5.02 -10.42
C SER A 22 -25.95 -4.62 -9.13
N ASP A 23 -25.23 -4.70 -8.02
CA ASP A 23 -25.66 -4.10 -6.76
C ASP A 23 -24.99 -2.73 -6.63
N LYS A 24 -25.80 -1.69 -6.79
CA LYS A 24 -25.42 -0.30 -6.49
C LYS A 24 -25.02 -0.22 -5.02
N PRO A 25 -23.86 0.37 -4.65
CA PRO A 25 -23.61 0.71 -3.27
C PRO A 25 -24.52 1.88 -2.87
N ALA A 26 -25.35 1.65 -1.86
CA ALA A 26 -25.99 2.71 -1.10
C ALA A 26 -24.89 3.57 -0.47
N SER A 27 -24.94 4.87 -0.73
CA SER A 27 -24.12 5.89 -0.09
C SER A 27 -24.54 5.98 1.39
N ASP A 28 -23.83 5.26 2.25
CA ASP A 28 -24.03 5.28 3.69
C ASP A 28 -23.06 6.30 4.29
N SER A 29 -23.47 7.57 4.23
CA SER A 29 -22.79 8.69 4.87
C SER A 29 -23.62 9.13 6.06
N ASP A 30 -23.64 8.35 7.15
CA ASP A 30 -24.18 8.79 8.45
C ASP A 30 -23.80 7.86 9.61
N LEU A 31 -22.50 7.65 9.83
CA LEU A 31 -21.99 7.05 11.07
C LEU A 31 -20.92 7.95 11.68
N GLY A 32 -21.28 8.67 12.75
CA GLY A 32 -20.26 9.31 13.57
C GLY A 32 -20.65 10.47 14.48
N ARG A 33 -21.93 10.73 14.78
CA ARG A 33 -22.30 11.67 15.85
C ARG A 33 -22.69 10.90 17.11
N LEU A 34 -21.67 10.50 17.88
CA LEU A 34 -21.83 10.02 19.25
C LEU A 34 -22.46 11.13 20.09
N HIS A 35 -23.79 11.08 20.23
CA HIS A 35 -24.50 11.84 21.25
C HIS A 35 -24.09 11.30 22.62
N CYS A 36 -23.28 12.09 23.34
CA CYS A 36 -23.12 11.92 24.78
C CYS A 36 -24.51 12.07 25.42
N ILE A 37 -25.07 10.96 25.88
CA ILE A 37 -26.29 10.94 26.68
C ILE A 37 -25.93 11.60 28.02
N PRO A 38 -26.51 12.75 28.39
CA PRO A 38 -26.30 13.29 29.72
C PRO A 38 -26.95 12.34 30.75
N LEU A 39 -26.19 11.99 31.78
CA LEU A 39 -26.73 11.33 32.98
C LEU A 39 -27.79 12.26 33.59
N VAL A 40 -29.05 11.97 33.35
CA VAL A 40 -30.17 12.55 34.08
C VAL A 40 -30.28 11.78 35.39
N GLU A 41 -29.94 12.44 36.49
CA GLU A 41 -30.25 11.99 37.85
C GLU A 41 -31.77 11.79 37.97
N ARG A 42 -32.19 10.51 38.01
CA ARG A 42 -33.60 10.17 38.27
C ARG A 42 -33.84 10.30 39.77
N ASN A 43 -34.50 11.40 40.16
CA ASN A 43 -35.20 11.49 41.45
C ASN A 43 -36.31 10.43 41.49
N TRP A 44 -36.19 9.48 42.42
CA TRP A 44 -37.25 8.55 42.75
C TRP A 44 -38.27 9.25 43.66
N SER A 45 -39.21 9.98 43.06
CA SER A 45 -40.43 10.39 43.78
C SER A 45 -41.38 9.19 43.85
N LEU A 46 -41.48 8.61 45.05
CA LEU A 46 -42.52 7.67 45.44
C LEU A 46 -43.85 8.42 45.56
N GLU A 47 -44.56 8.62 44.45
CA GLU A 47 -45.98 8.93 44.50
C GLU A 47 -46.77 7.61 44.52
N ALA A 48 -47.39 7.35 45.66
CA ALA A 48 -48.30 6.25 45.89
C ALA A 48 -49.59 6.46 45.07
N THR A 49 -49.59 6.03 43.82
CA THR A 49 -50.81 5.95 43.01
C THR A 49 -51.56 4.67 43.37
N SER A 50 -52.77 4.86 43.93
CA SER A 50 -53.69 3.80 44.32
C SER A 50 -54.02 2.86 43.16
N LEU A 51 -53.55 1.62 43.29
CA LEU A 51 -53.79 0.49 42.39
C LEU A 51 -55.27 0.06 42.42
N SER A 52 -56.06 0.45 41.41
CA SER A 52 -57.25 -0.31 41.04
C SER A 52 -56.82 -1.49 40.15
N ILE A 53 -56.51 -2.61 40.80
CA ILE A 53 -56.15 -3.87 40.16
C ILE A 53 -57.41 -4.43 39.49
N VAL A 54 -57.53 -4.22 38.19
CA VAL A 54 -58.38 -5.03 37.33
C VAL A 54 -57.47 -6.09 36.70
N PRO A 55 -57.72 -7.39 36.90
CA PRO A 55 -56.86 -8.43 36.38
C PRO A 55 -57.09 -8.60 34.88
N SER A 56 -56.34 -7.89 34.03
CA SER A 56 -56.20 -8.21 32.59
C SER A 56 -55.29 -9.44 32.40
N LEU A 57 -55.60 -10.51 33.14
CA LEU A 57 -54.69 -11.61 33.49
C LEU A 57 -54.47 -12.65 32.38
N PHE A 58 -54.92 -12.41 31.15
CA PHE A 58 -54.75 -13.37 30.05
C PHE A 58 -54.70 -12.68 28.67
N GLN A 59 -53.82 -11.70 28.50
CA GLN A 59 -53.12 -11.58 27.22
C GLN A 59 -51.76 -12.24 27.40
N MET A 60 -51.79 -13.57 27.53
CA MET A 60 -50.62 -14.37 27.22
C MET A 60 -50.47 -14.25 25.71
N GLU A 61 -49.75 -13.22 25.30
CA GLU A 61 -49.31 -13.03 23.92
C GLU A 61 -48.80 -14.39 23.48
N ARG A 62 -49.41 -14.97 22.44
CA ARG A 62 -49.02 -16.30 21.96
C ARG A 62 -47.56 -16.19 21.59
N ILE A 63 -46.68 -16.69 22.47
CA ILE A 63 -45.30 -16.95 22.12
C ILE A 63 -45.42 -18.08 21.12
N ASP A 64 -45.27 -17.75 19.84
CA ASP A 64 -45.26 -18.75 18.78
C ASP A 64 -44.15 -19.74 19.13
N PHE A 65 -44.48 -21.03 19.08
CA PHE A 65 -43.56 -22.09 19.50
C PHE A 65 -42.28 -22.09 18.63
N GLU A 66 -42.37 -21.53 17.41
CA GLU A 66 -41.22 -21.22 16.56
C GLU A 66 -40.23 -20.23 17.22
N ASP A 67 -40.68 -19.19 17.92
CA ASP A 67 -39.81 -18.25 18.63
C ASP A 67 -39.13 -18.89 19.85
N LEU A 68 -39.79 -19.87 20.48
CA LEU A 68 -39.22 -20.64 21.60
C LEU A 68 -38.19 -21.68 21.13
N CYS A 69 -38.28 -22.12 19.87
CA CYS A 69 -37.35 -23.07 19.24
C CYS A 69 -36.18 -22.39 18.52
N LEU A 70 -36.05 -21.06 18.61
CA LEU A 70 -34.88 -20.34 18.11
C LEU A 70 -33.62 -20.88 18.81
N ASP A 71 -32.65 -21.29 18.00
CA ASP A 71 -31.34 -21.72 18.51
C ASP A 71 -30.71 -20.55 19.29
N PRO A 72 -30.48 -20.70 20.61
CA PRO A 72 -29.90 -19.62 21.44
C PRO A 72 -28.51 -19.19 20.97
N TYR A 73 -27.85 -19.99 20.13
CA TYR A 73 -26.53 -19.69 19.58
C TYR A 73 -26.58 -18.93 18.25
N GLU A 74 -27.72 -18.85 17.56
CA GLU A 74 -27.83 -18.23 16.24
C GLU A 74 -27.36 -16.77 16.26
N ALA A 75 -27.76 -15.98 17.26
CA ALA A 75 -27.33 -14.59 17.39
C ALA A 75 -25.81 -14.46 17.60
N SER A 76 -25.20 -15.39 18.34
CA SER A 76 -23.75 -15.41 18.56
C SER A 76 -23.01 -15.84 17.30
N TYR A 77 -23.55 -16.81 16.55
CA TYR A 77 -23.02 -17.26 15.28
C TYR A 77 -23.04 -16.15 14.23
N GLN A 78 -24.19 -15.48 14.04
CA GLN A 78 -24.33 -14.34 13.13
C GLN A 78 -23.39 -13.19 13.50
N ARG A 79 -23.26 -12.89 14.80
CA ARG A 79 -22.28 -11.89 15.28
C ARG A 79 -20.85 -12.28 14.93
N GLY A 80 -20.48 -13.56 15.10
CA GLY A 80 -19.15 -14.06 14.75
C GLY A 80 -18.86 -13.97 13.24
N LEU A 81 -19.85 -14.27 12.41
CA LEU A 81 -19.74 -14.13 10.95
C LEU A 81 -19.54 -12.67 10.54
N GLU A 82 -20.33 -11.74 11.10
CA GLU A 82 -20.24 -10.34 10.75
C GLU A 82 -18.94 -9.69 11.27
N ASP A 83 -18.53 -10.02 12.51
CA ASP A 83 -17.24 -9.57 13.05
C ASP A 83 -16.08 -10.12 12.21
N GLY A 84 -16.14 -11.40 11.81
CA GLY A 84 -15.15 -12.01 10.92
C GLY A 84 -15.08 -11.33 9.55
N ARG A 85 -16.23 -11.03 8.93
CA ARG A 85 -16.32 -10.32 7.65
C ARG A 85 -15.76 -8.91 7.76
N SER A 86 -16.18 -8.15 8.77
CA SER A 86 -15.76 -6.77 8.99
C SER A 86 -14.25 -6.67 9.23
N ARG A 87 -13.71 -7.51 10.13
CA ARG A 87 -12.26 -7.59 10.38
C ARG A 87 -11.48 -8.04 9.16
N GLY A 88 -11.99 -9.01 8.41
CA GLY A 88 -11.38 -9.46 7.15
C GLY A 88 -11.26 -8.33 6.13
N HIS A 89 -12.32 -7.54 5.97
CA HIS A 89 -12.33 -6.39 5.07
C HIS A 89 -11.35 -5.30 5.51
N GLN A 90 -11.38 -4.93 6.79
CA GLN A 90 -10.48 -3.91 7.34
C GLN A 90 -9.00 -4.33 7.23
N ASN A 91 -8.68 -5.57 7.60
CA ASN A 91 -7.31 -6.09 7.51
C ASN A 91 -6.85 -6.13 6.04
N GLY A 92 -7.69 -6.62 5.13
CA GLY A 92 -7.37 -6.65 3.71
C GLY A 92 -7.08 -5.26 3.14
N PHE A 93 -7.86 -4.24 3.55
CA PHE A 93 -7.61 -2.85 3.15
C PHE A 93 -6.29 -2.31 3.73
N CYS A 94 -6.02 -2.53 5.02
CA CYS A 94 -4.78 -2.11 5.66
C CYS A 94 -3.54 -2.77 5.03
N ASP A 95 -3.60 -4.08 4.80
CA ASP A 95 -2.52 -4.84 4.18
C ASP A 95 -2.31 -4.40 2.73
N GLY A 96 -3.38 -4.23 1.95
CA GLY A 96 -3.33 -3.72 0.59
C GLY A 96 -2.68 -2.33 0.52
N LYS A 97 -3.02 -1.43 1.46
CA LYS A 97 -2.43 -0.10 1.56
C LYS A 97 -0.93 -0.17 1.91
N ALA A 98 -0.53 -1.05 2.82
CA ALA A 98 0.87 -1.25 3.19
C ALA A 98 1.69 -1.78 2.00
N ILE A 99 1.19 -2.82 1.33
CA ILE A 99 1.82 -3.41 0.14
C ILE A 99 1.92 -2.37 -0.99
N GLY A 100 0.86 -1.60 -1.22
CA GLY A 100 0.84 -0.54 -2.23
C GLY A 100 1.93 0.50 -2.01
N LYS A 101 2.15 0.93 -0.76
CA LYS A 101 3.23 1.88 -0.42
C LYS A 101 4.62 1.29 -0.70
N ILE A 102 4.86 0.05 -0.30
CA ILE A 102 6.15 -0.64 -0.52
C ILE A 102 6.41 -0.76 -2.02
N LYS A 103 5.42 -1.20 -2.80
CA LYS A 103 5.55 -1.34 -4.25
C LYS A 103 5.73 -0.01 -4.97
N ALA A 104 5.02 1.03 -4.56
CA ALA A 104 5.22 2.37 -5.10
C ALA A 104 6.66 2.87 -4.86
N LEU A 105 7.22 2.62 -3.67
CA LEU A 105 8.60 2.97 -3.35
C LEU A 105 9.61 2.17 -4.19
N GLU A 106 9.45 0.84 -4.29
CA GLU A 106 10.31 -0.02 -5.11
C GLU A 106 10.36 0.47 -6.57
N ILE A 107 9.20 0.76 -7.15
CA ILE A 107 9.07 1.27 -8.53
C ILE A 107 9.72 2.66 -8.65
N GLY A 108 9.47 3.55 -7.69
CA GLY A 108 10.05 4.89 -7.68
C GLY A 108 11.58 4.87 -7.64
N ILE A 109 12.18 4.01 -6.81
CA ILE A 109 13.63 3.82 -6.73
C ILE A 109 14.17 3.27 -8.06
N GLU A 110 13.50 2.28 -8.65
CA GLU A 110 13.91 1.71 -9.93
C GLU A 110 13.90 2.75 -11.06
N LEU A 111 12.80 3.50 -11.21
CA LEU A 111 12.69 4.55 -12.22
C LEU A 111 13.72 5.65 -12.01
N GLY A 112 13.93 6.08 -10.76
CA GLY A 112 14.94 7.07 -10.39
C GLY A 112 16.37 6.61 -10.75
N TYR A 113 16.70 5.36 -10.44
CA TYR A 113 17.99 4.76 -10.79
C TYR A 113 18.21 4.72 -12.31
N ILE A 114 17.24 4.18 -13.06
CA ILE A 114 17.34 4.07 -14.52
C ILE A 114 17.50 5.46 -15.15
N ARG A 115 16.74 6.45 -14.69
CA ARG A 115 16.82 7.84 -15.17
C ARG A 115 18.19 8.45 -14.89
N GLY A 116 18.68 8.34 -13.66
CA GLY A 116 19.98 8.88 -13.25
C GLY A 116 21.13 8.27 -14.05
N VAL A 117 21.17 6.95 -14.19
CA VAL A 117 22.17 6.25 -15.01
C VAL A 117 22.10 6.69 -16.47
N SER A 118 20.89 6.81 -17.03
CA SER A 118 20.70 7.24 -18.42
C SER A 118 21.22 8.66 -18.68
N MET A 119 21.01 9.58 -17.73
CA MET A 119 21.53 10.96 -17.81
C MET A 119 23.05 10.98 -17.77
N VAL A 120 23.67 10.30 -16.80
CA VAL A 120 25.14 10.23 -16.68
C VAL A 120 25.77 9.65 -17.95
N LEU A 121 25.25 8.51 -18.42
CA LEU A 121 25.72 7.88 -19.66
C LEU A 121 25.55 8.81 -20.88
N GLY A 122 24.42 9.51 -20.98
CA GLY A 122 24.19 10.49 -22.04
C GLY A 122 25.24 11.60 -22.06
N THR A 123 25.56 12.17 -20.88
CA THR A 123 26.60 13.21 -20.78
C THR A 123 28.00 12.68 -21.11
N MET A 124 28.33 11.45 -20.71
CA MET A 124 29.61 10.82 -21.04
C MET A 124 29.75 10.61 -22.54
N MET A 125 28.72 10.10 -23.21
CA MET A 125 28.73 9.87 -24.67
C MET A 125 28.87 11.18 -25.47
N GLN A 126 28.23 12.25 -25.02
CA GLN A 126 28.37 13.57 -25.65
C GLN A 126 29.80 14.11 -25.56
N LYS A 127 30.43 13.99 -24.37
CA LYS A 127 31.83 14.41 -24.16
C LYS A 127 32.82 13.59 -24.98
N THR A 128 32.60 12.29 -25.14
CA THR A 128 33.47 11.45 -25.97
C THR A 128 33.34 11.75 -27.46
N SER A 129 32.16 12.18 -27.91
CA SER A 129 31.90 12.47 -29.33
C SER A 129 32.61 13.74 -29.82
N THR A 130 32.96 14.67 -28.94
CA THR A 130 33.66 15.91 -29.32
C THR A 130 35.17 15.76 -29.37
N GLN A 131 35.73 14.71 -28.78
CA GLN A 131 37.18 14.56 -28.60
C GLN A 131 37.87 13.66 -29.63
N SER A 132 37.14 12.84 -30.40
CA SER A 132 37.74 12.00 -31.44
C SER A 132 36.84 11.90 -32.68
N PRO A 133 37.31 12.33 -33.87
CA PRO A 133 36.57 12.22 -35.12
C PRO A 133 36.66 10.82 -35.77
N ASP A 134 37.13 9.78 -35.07
CA ASP A 134 37.14 8.42 -35.62
C ASP A 134 35.70 7.93 -35.92
N SER A 135 35.48 7.65 -37.21
CA SER A 135 34.15 7.61 -37.84
C SER A 135 33.25 6.45 -37.40
N ASP A 136 33.83 5.34 -36.93
CA ASP A 136 33.07 4.13 -36.58
C ASP A 136 32.45 4.20 -35.17
N LEU A 137 33.16 4.80 -34.21
CA LEU A 137 32.63 5.00 -32.85
C LEU A 137 31.48 6.03 -32.85
N SER A 138 31.56 7.03 -33.73
CA SER A 138 30.55 8.08 -33.91
C SER A 138 29.18 7.54 -34.34
N ARG A 139 29.14 6.54 -35.24
CA ARG A 139 27.87 5.90 -35.65
C ARG A 139 27.22 5.13 -34.51
N ARG A 140 28.01 4.38 -33.74
CA ARG A 140 27.50 3.60 -32.60
C ARG A 140 27.03 4.51 -31.47
N SER A 141 27.80 5.55 -31.13
CA SER A 141 27.44 6.51 -30.07
C SER A 141 26.14 7.26 -30.41
N SER A 142 25.92 7.60 -31.68
CA SER A 142 24.67 8.22 -32.15
C SER A 142 23.44 7.32 -31.91
N LYS A 143 23.56 6.01 -32.22
CA LYS A 143 22.49 5.03 -31.98
C LYS A 143 22.18 4.86 -30.49
N ILE A 144 23.22 4.73 -29.65
CA ILE A 144 23.06 4.61 -28.20
C ILE A 144 22.41 5.87 -27.63
N THR A 145 22.83 7.05 -28.09
CA THR A 145 22.26 8.33 -27.66
C THR A 145 20.78 8.45 -28.01
N LYS A 146 20.37 7.95 -29.19
CA LYS A 146 18.94 7.86 -29.55
C LYS A 146 18.17 6.96 -28.59
N HIS A 147 18.68 5.77 -28.29
CA HIS A 147 18.04 4.85 -27.34
C HIS A 147 17.96 5.42 -25.91
N LEU A 148 18.99 6.15 -25.46
CA LEU A 148 18.96 6.85 -24.17
C LEU A 148 17.88 7.93 -24.12
N LYS A 149 17.73 8.74 -25.17
CA LYS A 149 16.65 9.74 -25.26
C LYS A 149 15.27 9.06 -25.25
N GLU A 150 15.09 8.00 -26.02
CA GLU A 150 13.85 7.22 -26.06
C GLU A 150 13.52 6.51 -24.74
N LEU A 151 14.54 6.19 -23.92
CA LEU A 151 14.38 5.63 -22.59
C LEU A 151 13.94 6.71 -21.60
N ILE A 152 14.58 7.88 -21.60
CA ILE A 152 14.20 9.02 -20.76
C ILE A 152 12.76 9.45 -21.07
N LEU A 153 12.40 9.57 -22.35
CA LEU A 153 11.02 9.87 -22.76
C LEU A 153 10.02 8.81 -22.26
N ALA A 154 10.40 7.53 -22.24
CA ALA A 154 9.53 6.49 -21.70
C ALA A 154 9.35 6.62 -20.18
N ILE A 155 10.39 7.03 -19.46
CA ILE A 155 10.31 7.31 -18.01
C ILE A 155 9.47 8.55 -17.74
N ASP A 156 9.65 9.63 -18.50
CA ASP A 156 8.89 10.86 -18.34
C ASP A 156 7.41 10.68 -18.72
N SER A 157 7.08 9.67 -19.54
CA SER A 157 5.69 9.28 -19.85
C SER A 157 5.04 8.43 -18.75
N PHE A 158 5.78 8.05 -17.70
CA PHE A 158 5.24 7.28 -16.59
C PHE A 158 4.16 8.11 -15.85
N PRO A 159 3.01 7.51 -15.48
CA PRO A 159 1.94 8.23 -14.81
C PRO A 159 2.46 8.87 -13.52
N SER A 160 2.40 10.19 -13.45
CA SER A 160 2.74 10.99 -12.28
C SER A 160 1.48 11.58 -11.67
N VAL A 161 1.46 11.70 -10.34
CA VAL A 161 0.38 12.33 -9.57
C VAL A 161 0.17 13.77 -10.01
N GLU A 162 1.18 14.45 -10.54
CA GLU A 162 1.08 15.84 -10.99
C GLU A 162 0.30 15.98 -12.31
N ASN A 163 0.31 14.96 -13.17
CA ASN A 163 -0.25 15.02 -14.52
C ASN A 163 -1.74 14.62 -14.59
N ALA A 164 -2.33 14.18 -13.49
CA ALA A 164 -3.75 13.82 -13.49
C ALA A 164 -4.65 15.09 -13.46
N PRO A 165 -5.88 15.05 -13.98
CA PRO A 165 -6.73 16.23 -14.09
C PRO A 165 -6.98 16.90 -12.73
N SER A 166 -6.63 18.18 -12.63
CA SER A 166 -6.87 19.03 -11.46
C SER A 166 -8.39 19.23 -11.30
N GLY A 167 -9.01 18.57 -10.33
CA GLY A 167 -10.45 18.68 -10.09
C GLY A 167 -11.10 17.44 -9.45
N VAL A 168 -10.35 16.34 -9.32
CA VAL A 168 -10.84 15.08 -8.73
C VAL A 168 -10.27 14.92 -7.32
N SER A 169 -11.10 14.48 -6.37
CA SER A 169 -10.70 14.17 -4.99
C SER A 169 -9.52 13.17 -4.97
N LYS A 170 -8.67 13.20 -3.94
CA LYS A 170 -7.46 12.35 -3.86
C LYS A 170 -7.80 10.85 -3.95
N GLU A 171 -8.94 10.46 -3.39
CA GLU A 171 -9.46 9.10 -3.43
C GLU A 171 -9.89 8.70 -4.84
N GLN A 172 -10.74 9.49 -5.51
CA GLN A 172 -11.22 9.20 -6.86
C GLN A 172 -10.13 9.27 -7.94
N ARG A 173 -9.10 10.10 -7.71
CA ARG A 173 -7.95 10.22 -8.64
C ARG A 173 -7.14 8.93 -8.72
N SER A 174 -7.11 8.16 -7.63
CA SER A 174 -6.33 6.92 -7.54
C SER A 174 -7.01 5.77 -8.31
N GLU A 175 -8.33 5.67 -8.27
CA GLU A 175 -9.09 4.63 -8.97
C GLU A 175 -9.05 4.83 -10.50
N ALA A 176 -9.31 6.05 -10.99
CA ALA A 176 -9.38 6.34 -12.42
C ALA A 176 -8.05 6.13 -13.17
N LEU A 177 -6.91 6.33 -12.49
CA LEU A 177 -5.58 6.09 -13.05
C LEU A 177 -5.30 4.60 -13.24
N THR A 178 -5.81 3.75 -12.34
CA THR A 178 -5.54 2.31 -12.35
C THR A 178 -6.34 1.55 -13.39
N GLU A 179 -7.55 2.01 -13.73
CA GLU A 179 -8.43 1.27 -14.63
C GLU A 179 -8.01 1.38 -16.11
N ASN A 180 -7.33 2.47 -16.49
CA ASN A 180 -7.02 2.76 -17.90
C ASN A 180 -5.53 2.64 -18.28
N THR A 181 -4.62 2.51 -17.30
CA THR A 181 -3.17 2.52 -17.58
C THR A 181 -2.54 1.19 -17.21
N ASP A 182 -2.00 0.48 -18.20
CA ASP A 182 -1.18 -0.71 -17.98
C ASP A 182 0.22 -0.32 -17.45
N ILE A 183 0.29 -0.02 -16.15
CA ILE A 183 1.53 0.35 -15.45
C ILE A 183 2.60 -0.75 -15.61
N SER A 184 2.20 -2.03 -15.56
CA SER A 184 3.11 -3.16 -15.72
C SER A 184 3.74 -3.18 -17.10
N GLY A 185 2.94 -2.99 -18.16
CA GLY A 185 3.43 -2.89 -19.53
C GLY A 185 4.38 -1.71 -19.75
N ILE A 186 4.11 -0.55 -19.14
CA ILE A 186 5.00 0.61 -19.20
C ILE A 186 6.33 0.30 -18.51
N LEU A 187 6.32 -0.28 -17.30
CA LEU A 187 7.54 -0.67 -16.58
C LEU A 187 8.37 -1.70 -17.35
N GLN A 188 7.73 -2.74 -17.90
CA GLN A 188 8.42 -3.75 -18.71
C GLN A 188 9.10 -3.14 -19.93
N ARG A 189 8.43 -2.18 -20.60
CA ARG A 189 9.00 -1.43 -21.73
C ARG A 189 10.24 -0.63 -21.31
N ILE A 190 10.18 0.07 -20.17
CA ILE A 190 11.31 0.83 -19.63
C ILE A 190 12.49 -0.10 -19.32
N ARG A 191 12.23 -1.20 -18.60
CA ARG A 191 13.24 -2.24 -18.27
C ARG A 191 13.88 -2.84 -19.51
N ALA A 192 13.09 -3.17 -20.52
CA ALA A 192 13.59 -3.73 -21.78
C ALA A 192 14.50 -2.74 -22.52
N LYS A 193 14.12 -1.46 -22.60
CA LYS A 193 14.95 -0.40 -23.19
C LYS A 193 16.25 -0.19 -22.41
N PHE A 194 16.18 -0.16 -21.08
CA PHE A 194 17.37 -0.04 -20.25
C PHE A 194 18.33 -1.23 -20.43
N LYS A 195 17.79 -2.45 -20.46
CA LYS A 195 18.57 -3.66 -20.77
C LYS A 195 19.20 -3.60 -22.16
N LEU A 196 18.49 -3.09 -23.16
CA LEU A 196 19.05 -2.92 -24.50
C LEU A 196 20.24 -1.95 -24.50
N VAL A 197 20.13 -0.82 -23.80
CA VAL A 197 21.20 0.18 -23.69
C VAL A 197 22.43 -0.40 -22.98
N THR A 198 22.25 -1.11 -21.86
CA THR A 198 23.36 -1.72 -21.11
C THR A 198 24.09 -2.80 -21.91
N VAL A 199 23.36 -3.62 -22.66
CA VAL A 199 23.94 -4.59 -23.62
C VAL A 199 24.73 -3.86 -24.72
N GLN A 200 24.19 -2.79 -25.29
CA GLN A 200 24.88 -1.99 -26.31
C GLN A 200 26.14 -1.30 -25.80
N LEU A 201 26.22 -0.98 -24.51
CA LEU A 201 27.40 -0.41 -23.88
C LEU A 201 28.43 -1.47 -23.45
N LYS A 202 28.10 -2.77 -23.54
CA LYS A 202 28.89 -3.87 -22.98
C LYS A 202 29.14 -3.72 -21.48
N VAL A 203 28.18 -3.11 -20.76
CA VAL A 203 28.22 -3.01 -19.28
C VAL A 203 27.03 -3.79 -18.73
N PRO A 204 27.11 -5.14 -18.69
CA PRO A 204 25.99 -5.99 -18.29
C PRO A 204 25.63 -5.87 -16.81
N GLU A 205 26.47 -5.24 -15.99
CA GLU A 205 26.40 -5.29 -14.53
C GLU A 205 25.67 -4.12 -13.86
N LEU A 206 25.03 -3.22 -14.60
CA LEU A 206 24.27 -2.09 -14.06
C LEU A 206 22.89 -2.52 -13.51
N SER A 207 22.90 -3.50 -12.61
CA SER A 207 21.72 -3.96 -11.88
C SER A 207 21.55 -3.15 -10.60
N LEU A 208 20.38 -2.54 -10.41
CA LEU A 208 20.01 -1.84 -9.18
C LEU A 208 20.22 -2.72 -7.94
N SER A 209 19.90 -4.02 -8.04
CA SER A 209 20.05 -4.97 -6.93
C SER A 209 21.50 -5.06 -6.45
N LYS A 210 22.48 -5.12 -7.36
CA LYS A 210 23.90 -5.13 -7.01
C LYS A 210 24.35 -3.83 -6.36
N VAL A 211 23.84 -2.70 -6.85
CA VAL A 211 24.15 -1.37 -6.29
C VAL A 211 23.59 -1.25 -4.87
N MET A 212 22.35 -1.70 -4.65
CA MET A 212 21.73 -1.69 -3.32
C MET A 212 22.41 -2.65 -2.35
N GLU A 213 22.80 -3.84 -2.80
CA GLU A 213 23.55 -4.80 -1.98
C GLU A 213 24.92 -4.24 -1.56
N GLY A 214 25.65 -3.64 -2.50
CA GLY A 214 26.92 -2.96 -2.19
C GLY A 214 26.74 -1.80 -1.22
N ALA A 215 25.69 -0.99 -1.38
CA ALA A 215 25.37 0.10 -0.45
C ALA A 215 25.00 -0.40 0.95
N ALA A 216 24.22 -1.49 1.04
CA ALA A 216 23.85 -2.11 2.31
C ALA A 216 25.08 -2.69 3.04
N LEU A 217 26.00 -3.33 2.32
CA LEU A 217 27.26 -3.81 2.88
C LEU A 217 28.12 -2.67 3.42
N ASN A 218 28.23 -1.56 2.66
CA ASN A 218 28.99 -0.39 3.08
C ASN A 218 28.43 0.27 4.34
N LEU A 219 27.10 0.33 4.48
CA LEU A 219 26.43 0.82 5.70
C LEU A 219 26.72 -0.10 6.90
N ALA A 220 26.68 -1.42 6.70
CA ALA A 220 26.98 -2.39 7.75
C ALA A 220 28.44 -2.32 8.23
N THR A 221 29.39 -2.00 7.34
CA THR A 221 30.80 -1.85 7.71
C THR A 221 31.12 -0.51 8.36
N SER A 222 30.44 0.57 7.96
CA SER A 222 30.66 1.92 8.51
C SER A 222 30.28 2.03 10.00
N GLY A 223 29.22 1.31 10.42
CA GLY A 223 28.75 1.33 11.81
C GLY A 223 29.70 0.68 12.84
N LYS A 224 30.69 -0.10 12.43
CA LYS A 224 31.62 -0.77 13.37
C LYS A 224 32.82 0.08 13.79
N GLN A 225 33.05 1.21 13.13
CA GLN A 225 34.27 2.01 13.34
C GLN A 225 34.09 3.15 14.37
N SER A 226 32.87 3.42 14.83
CA SER A 226 32.57 4.46 15.83
C SER A 226 32.62 3.98 17.29
N ASP A 227 32.57 2.67 17.55
CA ASP A 227 32.41 2.15 18.94
C ASP A 227 33.74 1.96 19.70
N LEU A 228 34.88 2.24 19.08
CA LEU A 228 36.19 2.18 19.76
C LEU A 228 36.63 3.51 20.39
N ASN A 229 35.85 4.58 20.27
CA ASN A 229 36.18 5.89 20.85
C ASN A 229 35.04 6.52 21.69
N ALA A 230 33.99 5.76 22.02
CA ALA A 230 33.01 6.24 22.98
C ALA A 230 33.65 6.25 24.39
N PRO A 231 33.69 7.39 25.10
CA PRO A 231 34.13 7.43 26.48
C PRO A 231 33.24 6.50 27.31
N ARG A 232 33.84 5.62 28.11
CA ARG A 232 33.15 4.83 29.14
C ARG A 232 32.46 5.81 30.08
N ASN A 233 31.17 6.04 29.87
CA ASN A 233 30.33 6.68 30.86
C ASN A 233 29.88 5.58 31.83
N ASP A 234 30.66 5.38 32.90
CA ASP A 234 30.36 4.46 33.99
C ASP A 234 29.19 4.94 34.89
N ASP A 235 28.51 6.04 34.53
CA ASP A 235 27.39 6.64 35.27
C ASP A 235 26.05 6.48 34.53
N MET A 236 25.65 5.26 34.18
CA MET A 236 24.31 4.99 33.67
C MET A 236 23.40 4.45 34.79
N PRO A 237 22.36 5.19 35.22
CA PRO A 237 21.50 4.77 36.32
C PRO A 237 20.74 3.49 35.96
N SER A 238 20.76 2.52 36.87
CA SER A 238 20.14 1.21 36.76
C SER A 238 18.69 1.26 36.27
N ILE A 239 18.38 0.44 35.26
CA ILE A 239 17.05 0.22 34.67
C ILE A 239 16.18 -0.61 35.64
N GLU A 240 15.90 -0.08 36.84
CA GLU A 240 14.93 -0.70 37.74
C GLU A 240 13.74 0.22 38.10
N ASP A 241 13.78 1.51 37.72
CA ASP A 241 12.70 2.46 38.04
C ASP A 241 11.79 2.84 36.87
N PHE A 242 11.77 2.06 35.78
CA PHE A 242 10.74 2.20 34.74
C PHE A 242 9.42 1.55 35.20
N SER A 243 8.78 2.20 36.17
CA SER A 243 7.42 1.89 36.62
C SER A 243 6.42 1.93 35.45
N ALA A 244 5.61 0.87 35.34
CA ALA A 244 4.55 0.69 34.35
C ALA A 244 3.56 1.88 34.26
N ASP A 245 3.51 2.70 35.31
CA ASP A 245 2.63 3.87 35.41
C ASP A 245 2.99 4.99 34.41
N LYS A 246 4.27 5.06 33.99
CA LYS A 246 4.72 6.05 33.00
C LYS A 246 4.26 5.70 31.57
N TYR A 247 4.17 4.41 31.25
CA TYR A 247 3.63 3.94 29.96
C TYR A 247 2.12 4.15 29.86
N ALA A 248 1.37 3.94 30.96
CA ALA A 248 -0.08 4.20 30.99
C ALA A 248 -0.43 5.68 30.80
N LYS A 249 0.39 6.60 31.35
CA LYS A 249 0.23 8.05 31.14
C LYS A 249 0.54 8.51 29.71
N MET A 250 1.45 7.83 29.01
CA MET A 250 1.81 8.16 27.63
C MET A 250 0.71 7.73 26.63
N GLN A 251 0.10 6.56 26.86
CA GLN A 251 -1.02 6.05 26.05
C GLN A 251 -2.28 6.94 26.15
N ARG A 252 -2.56 7.55 27.32
CA ARG A 252 -3.73 8.47 27.46
C ARG A 252 -3.57 9.81 26.75
N LYS A 253 -2.35 10.29 26.50
CA LYS A 253 -2.13 11.59 25.83
C LYS A 253 -2.21 11.51 24.29
N ASN A 254 -2.03 10.34 23.69
CA ASN A 254 -2.07 10.18 22.24
C ASN A 254 -3.47 9.93 21.65
N ILE A 255 -4.52 9.80 22.48
CA ILE A 255 -5.90 9.56 22.00
C ILE A 255 -6.67 10.87 21.71
N PHE A 256 -6.11 12.04 22.03
CA PHE A 256 -6.87 13.30 22.00
C PHE A 256 -6.54 14.27 20.85
N HIS A 257 -5.67 13.94 19.89
CA HIS A 257 -5.27 14.88 18.83
C HIS A 257 -5.74 14.58 17.41
N ASP A 258 -6.68 13.66 17.22
CA ASP A 258 -7.19 13.28 15.88
C ASP A 258 -8.61 13.80 15.60
N LYS A 259 -8.88 15.08 15.92
CA LYS A 259 -10.21 15.69 15.72
C LYS A 259 -10.30 16.91 14.79
N ASP A 260 -9.22 17.29 14.11
CA ASP A 260 -9.26 18.42 13.18
C ASP A 260 -8.52 18.10 11.86
N TRP A 261 -9.09 17.22 11.02
CA TRP A 261 -8.86 17.17 9.57
C TRP A 261 -10.13 16.69 8.86
#